data_AF-A0A6N7QKB5-F1
#
_entry.id   AF-A0A6N7QKB5-F1
#
_cell.length_a   1.000
_cell.length_b   1.000
_cell.length_c   1.000
_cell.angle_alpha   90.00
_cell.angle_beta   90.00
_cell.angle_gamma   90.00
#
_symmetry.space_group_name_H-M   'P 1'
#
loop_
_entity.id
_entity.type
_entity.pdbx_description
1 polymer ?
#
loop_
_entity_poly.entity_id
_entity_poly.type
_entity_poly.pdbx_seq_one_letter_code
_entity_poly.pdbx_strand_id
1 'polypeptide(L)'
;MDWRYSLFTVEQGLLGIFPLAVALVLLALAASPGRRVIASAPCLFALAGFAACCLAAGLPHVENWTLVEYVPLFILLLTSALFVPSTLALRRRWLGIVHVLSLAGALLSFFVASMALSHDGT
;
A
#
# COMPACT_ATOMS: atom_id res chain seq x y z
N MET A 1 0.05 11.00 22.15
CA MET A 1 -0.76 10.36 21.10
C MET A 1 -2.24 10.49 21.38
N ASP A 2 -2.93 11.30 20.57
CA ASP A 2 -4.37 11.30 20.50
C ASP A 2 -4.83 10.07 19.73
N TRP A 3 -4.98 8.94 20.45
CA TRP A 3 -5.38 7.64 19.88
C TRP A 3 -6.61 7.72 18.96
N ARG A 4 -7.48 8.72 19.16
CA ARG A 4 -8.65 9.02 18.31
C ARG A 4 -8.26 9.46 16.90
N TYR A 5 -7.20 10.25 16.75
CA TYR A 5 -6.70 10.71 15.46
C TYR A 5 -6.04 9.56 14.70
N SER A 6 -5.21 8.75 15.38
CA SER A 6 -4.59 7.57 14.76
C SER A 6 -5.64 6.56 14.30
N LEU A 7 -6.71 6.34 15.10
CA LEU A 7 -7.84 5.48 14.71
C LEU A 7 -8.61 6.03 13.51
N PHE A 8 -8.96 7.32 13.51
CA PHE A 8 -9.63 7.95 12.37
C PHE A 8 -8.79 7.84 11.10
N THR A 9 -7.48 8.04 11.21
CA THR A 9 -6.55 7.95 10.07
C THR A 9 -6.46 6.52 9.56
N VAL A 10 -6.36 5.51 10.44
CA VAL A 10 -6.42 4.08 10.05
C VAL A 10 -7.75 3.73 9.37
N GLU A 11 -8.87 4.25 9.85
CA GLU A 11 -10.19 4.06 9.23
C GLU A 11 -10.26 4.65 7.82
N GLN A 12 -9.70 5.84 7.60
CA GLN A 12 -9.57 6.41 6.25
C GLN A 12 -8.68 5.55 5.33
N GLY A 13 -7.69 4.86 5.92
CA GLY A 13 -6.82 3.93 5.21
C GLY A 13 -7.54 2.69 4.69
N LEU A 14 -8.67 2.30 5.29
CA LEU A 14 -9.51 1.19 4.83
C LEU A 14 -10.06 1.44 3.42
N LEU A 15 -10.32 2.71 3.07
CA LEU A 15 -10.77 3.09 1.72
C LEU A 15 -9.70 2.79 0.65
N GLY A 16 -8.41 2.83 1.02
CA GLY A 16 -7.31 2.42 0.15
C GLY A 16 -7.06 0.91 0.15
N ILE A 17 -7.28 0.24 1.29
CA ILE A 17 -7.15 -1.22 1.42
C ILE A 17 -8.18 -1.97 0.58
N PHE A 18 -9.42 -1.51 0.53
CA PHE A 18 -10.48 -2.18 -0.22
C PHE A 18 -10.15 -2.40 -1.70
N PRO A 19 -9.81 -1.37 -2.51
CA PRO A 19 -9.43 -1.57 -3.90
C PRO A 19 -8.14 -2.39 -4.06
N LEU A 20 -7.20 -2.32 -3.11
CA LEU A 20 -6.00 -3.17 -3.11
C LEU A 20 -6.33 -4.64 -2.91
N ALA A 21 -7.24 -4.97 -1.98
CA ALA A 21 -7.67 -6.34 -1.72
C ALA A 21 -8.46 -6.92 -2.91
N VAL A 22 -9.35 -6.13 -3.50
CA VAL A 22 -10.09 -6.53 -4.70
C VAL A 22 -9.13 -6.77 -5.86
N ALA A 23 -8.20 -5.84 -6.10
CA ALA A 23 -7.20 -5.98 -7.16
C ALA A 23 -6.30 -7.20 -6.93
N LEU A 24 -5.89 -7.46 -5.68
CA LEU A 24 -5.09 -8.63 -5.32
C LEU A 24 -5.75 -9.94 -5.78
N VAL A 25 -7.03 -10.12 -5.45
CA VAL A 25 -7.80 -11.31 -5.81
C VAL A 25 -7.94 -11.42 -7.33
N LEU A 26 -8.31 -10.33 -8.00
CA LEU A 26 -8.51 -10.32 -9.45
C LEU A 26 -7.21 -10.63 -10.21
N LEU A 27 -6.09 -10.04 -9.81
CA LEU A 27 -4.78 -10.26 -10.44
C LEU A 27 -4.27 -11.69 -10.19
N ALA A 28 -4.46 -12.23 -8.98
CA ALA A 28 -4.08 -13.60 -8.65
C ALA A 28 -4.89 -14.66 -9.43
N LEU A 29 -6.19 -14.41 -9.64
CA LEU A 29 -7.06 -15.29 -10.42
C LEU A 29 -6.79 -15.18 -11.93
N ALA A 30 -6.46 -13.99 -12.42
CA ALA A 30 -6.17 -13.74 -13.83
C ALA A 30 -4.79 -14.28 -14.29
N ALA A 31 -3.85 -14.43 -13.35
CA ALA A 31 -2.50 -14.90 -13.64
C ALA A 31 -2.40 -16.43 -13.78
N SER A 32 -1.50 -16.88 -14.66
CA SER A 32 -1.12 -18.30 -14.74
C SER A 32 -0.47 -18.76 -13.42
N PRO A 33 -0.57 -20.05 -13.05
CA PRO A 33 -0.14 -20.55 -11.74
C PRO A 33 1.30 -20.14 -11.34
N GLY A 34 2.26 -20.20 -12.27
CA GLY A 34 3.64 -19.80 -12.02
C GLY A 34 3.92 -18.29 -12.00
N ARG A 35 2.91 -17.45 -12.24
CA ARG A 35 3.04 -15.98 -12.32
C ARG A 35 2.16 -15.23 -11.34
N ARG A 36 1.36 -15.93 -10.53
CA ARG A 36 0.42 -15.32 -9.57
C ARG A 36 1.09 -14.34 -8.63
N VAL A 37 2.21 -14.74 -8.03
CA VAL A 37 2.97 -13.90 -7.09
C VAL A 37 3.48 -12.63 -7.75
N ILE A 38 4.00 -12.71 -8.98
CA ILE A 38 4.52 -11.55 -9.72
C ILE A 38 3.38 -10.61 -10.10
N ALA A 39 2.25 -11.16 -10.54
CA ALA A 39 1.05 -10.39 -10.87
C ALA A 39 0.46 -9.68 -9.64
N SER A 40 0.46 -10.32 -8.48
CA SER A 40 -0.09 -9.76 -7.25
C SER A 40 0.90 -8.92 -6.44
N ALA A 41 2.19 -8.92 -6.80
CA ALA A 41 3.27 -8.27 -6.05
C ALA A 41 2.99 -6.79 -5.68
N PRO A 42 2.47 -5.92 -6.57
CA PRO A 42 2.19 -4.54 -6.20
C PRO A 42 1.15 -4.44 -5.08
N CYS A 43 0.10 -5.25 -5.13
CA CYS A 43 -0.95 -5.24 -4.12
C CYS A 43 -0.43 -5.80 -2.79
N LEU A 44 0.39 -6.86 -2.83
CA LEU A 44 1.00 -7.45 -1.63
C LEU A 44 1.95 -6.46 -0.94
N PHE A 45 2.82 -5.80 -1.70
CA PHE A 45 3.75 -4.80 -1.17
C PHE A 45 3.02 -3.57 -0.63
N ALA A 46 1.97 -3.10 -1.31
CA ALA A 46 1.15 -1.99 -0.83
C ALA A 46 0.49 -2.32 0.51
N LEU A 47 -0.14 -3.49 0.63
CA LEU A 47 -0.82 -3.92 1.86
C LEU A 47 0.17 -4.14 3.01
N ALA A 48 1.26 -4.87 2.76
CA ALA A 48 2.29 -5.10 3.77
C ALA A 48 2.95 -3.79 4.22
N GLY A 49 3.20 -2.90 3.27
CA GLY A 49 3.78 -1.59 3.54
C GLY A 49 2.88 -0.67 4.34
N PHE A 50 1.60 -0.61 3.99
CA PHE A 50 0.61 0.13 4.75
C PHE A 50 0.51 -0.40 6.18
N ALA A 51 0.43 -1.73 6.35
CA ALA A 51 0.43 -2.35 7.68
C ALA A 51 1.68 -2.00 8.49
N ALA A 52 2.86 -2.01 7.86
CA ALA A 52 4.11 -1.61 8.51
C ALA A 52 4.09 -0.13 8.92
N CYS A 53 3.53 0.77 8.11
CA CYS A 53 3.39 2.19 8.45
C CYS A 53 2.42 2.40 9.63
N CYS A 54 1.29 1.68 9.66
CA CYS A 54 0.38 1.74 10.80
C CYS A 54 1.01 1.22 12.09
N LEU A 55 1.80 0.13 12.01
CA LEU A 55 2.55 -0.37 13.16
C LEU A 55 3.60 0.64 13.62
N ALA A 56 4.32 1.28 12.70
CA ALA A 56 5.31 2.31 13.03
C ALA A 56 4.67 3.54 13.70
N ALA A 57 3.50 3.97 13.23
CA ALA A 57 2.73 5.05 13.86
C ALA A 57 2.21 4.68 15.26
N GLY A 58 2.02 3.39 15.57
CA GLY A 58 1.54 2.96 16.90
C GLY A 58 2.63 2.75 17.95
N LEU A 59 3.92 2.87 17.61
CA LEU A 59 5.02 2.54 18.51
C LEU A 59 5.50 3.78 19.28
N PRO A 60 5.46 3.77 20.63
CA PRO A 60 6.06 4.83 21.43
C PRO A 60 7.59 4.83 21.22
N HIS A 61 8.19 6.02 21.09
CA HIS A 61 9.63 6.28 20.89
C HIS A 61 10.18 6.27 19.44
N VAL A 62 9.32 6.17 18.43
CA VAL A 62 9.74 6.25 17.01
C VAL A 62 9.96 7.70 16.53
N GLU A 63 9.49 8.68 17.30
CA GLU A 63 9.56 10.14 17.02
C GLU A 63 10.98 10.66 16.72
N ASN A 64 12.03 10.00 17.22
CA ASN A 64 13.41 10.44 17.02
C ASN A 64 14.06 9.91 15.74
N TRP A 65 13.36 9.09 14.95
CA TRP A 65 13.94 8.40 13.79
C TRP A 65 13.50 9.08 12.50
N THR A 66 14.29 10.05 12.03
CA THR A 66 14.09 10.77 10.76
C THR A 66 13.88 9.86 9.54
N LEU A 67 14.35 8.60 9.59
CA LEU A 67 14.16 7.63 8.52
C LEU A 67 12.71 7.12 8.41
N VAL A 68 11.92 7.17 9.48
CA VAL A 68 10.55 6.63 9.50
C VAL A 68 9.60 7.48 8.66
N GLU A 69 9.83 8.79 8.59
CA GLU A 69 9.08 9.71 7.73
C GLU A 69 9.18 9.35 6.23
N TYR A 70 10.30 8.75 5.81
CA TYR A 70 10.52 8.36 4.40
C TYR A 70 10.01 6.97 4.06
N VAL A 71 9.60 6.16 5.06
CA VAL A 71 9.14 4.79 4.85
C VAL A 71 7.92 4.69 3.93
N PRO A 72 6.84 5.50 4.10
CA PRO A 72 5.69 5.46 3.20
C PRO A 72 6.09 5.74 1.74
N LEU A 73 6.97 6.71 1.54
CA LEU A 73 7.40 7.14 0.21
C LEU A 73 8.29 6.09 -0.47
N PHE A 74 9.23 5.50 0.28
CA PHE A 74 10.05 4.40 -0.20
C PHE A 74 9.20 3.19 -0.61
N ILE A 75 8.22 2.79 0.21
CA ILE A 75 7.39 1.63 -0.10
C ILE A 75 6.44 1.93 -1.27
N LEU A 76 5.92 3.16 -1.39
CA LEU A 76 5.13 3.58 -2.53
C LEU A 76 5.94 3.51 -3.84
N LEU A 77 7.21 3.95 -3.84
CA LEU A 77 8.10 3.84 -4.99
C LEU A 77 8.38 2.39 -5.36
N LEU A 78 8.67 1.54 -4.36
CA LEU A 78 8.89 0.12 -4.57
C LEU A 78 7.64 -0.58 -5.13
N THR A 79 6.47 -0.28 -4.56
CA THR A 79 5.16 -0.75 -5.04
C THR A 79 4.92 -0.32 -6.49
N SER A 80 5.22 0.93 -6.81
CA SER A 80 5.08 1.50 -8.16
C SER A 80 5.98 0.77 -9.18
N ALA A 81 7.22 0.47 -8.79
CA ALA A 81 8.15 -0.29 -9.63
C ALA A 81 7.66 -1.70 -9.95
N LEU A 82 6.89 -2.33 -9.05
CA LEU A 82 6.35 -3.68 -9.24
C LEU A 82 5.19 -3.74 -10.24
N PHE A 83 4.57 -2.62 -10.61
CA PHE A 83 3.51 -2.61 -11.63
C PHE A 83 4.03 -3.02 -13.02
N VAL A 84 5.30 -2.72 -13.33
CA VAL A 84 5.92 -3.09 -14.61
C VAL A 84 6.04 -4.62 -14.77
N PRO A 85 6.69 -5.38 -13.86
CA PRO A 85 6.74 -6.84 -13.98
C PRO A 85 5.35 -7.48 -13.83
N SER A 86 4.46 -6.90 -13.03
CA SER A 86 3.10 -7.38 -12.86
C SER A 86 2.27 -7.29 -14.15
N THR A 87 2.32 -6.16 -14.85
CA THR A 87 1.64 -5.97 -16.15
C THR A 87 2.19 -6.92 -17.23
N LEU A 88 3.51 -7.11 -17.27
CA LEU A 88 4.16 -8.07 -18.17
C LEU A 88 3.73 -9.53 -17.90
N ALA A 89 3.43 -9.86 -16.65
CA ALA A 89 2.98 -11.19 -16.26
C ALA A 89 1.59 -11.53 -16.82
N LEU A 90 0.72 -10.54 -17.02
CA LEU A 90 -0.72 -10.74 -17.22
C LEU A 90 -1.23 -10.71 -18.67
N ARG A 91 -0.42 -10.29 -19.66
CA ARG A 91 -0.67 -10.30 -21.13
C ARG A 91 -2.00 -9.69 -21.65
N ARG A 92 -3.01 -9.41 -20.82
CA ARG A 92 -4.36 -8.96 -21.22
C ARG A 92 -4.56 -7.46 -20.95
N ARG A 93 -4.99 -6.72 -21.98
CA ARG A 93 -5.20 -5.26 -21.94
C ARG A 93 -6.25 -4.80 -20.92
N TRP A 94 -7.27 -5.62 -20.63
CA TRP A 94 -8.35 -5.27 -19.69
C TRP A 94 -7.93 -5.19 -18.21
N LEU A 95 -6.76 -5.74 -17.86
CA LEU A 95 -6.24 -5.70 -16.49
C LEU A 95 -5.55 -4.37 -16.15
N GLY A 96 -5.38 -3.48 -17.13
CA GLY A 96 -4.89 -2.12 -16.90
C GLY A 96 -5.77 -1.33 -15.93
N ILE A 97 -7.10 -1.50 -15.99
CA ILE A 97 -8.03 -0.84 -15.06
C ILE A 97 -7.81 -1.33 -13.63
N VAL A 98 -7.55 -2.63 -13.44
CA VAL A 98 -7.26 -3.22 -12.12
C VAL A 98 -5.93 -2.69 -11.56
N HIS A 99 -4.95 -2.43 -12.43
CA HIS A 99 -3.70 -1.77 -12.03
C HIS A 99 -3.90 -0.31 -11.65
N VAL A 100 -4.71 0.45 -12.39
CA VAL A 100 -5.02 1.84 -12.05
C VAL A 100 -5.76 1.90 -10.71
N LEU A 101 -6.72 1.00 -10.47
CA LEU A 101 -7.43 0.93 -9.19
C LEU A 101 -6.52 0.55 -8.02
N SER A 102 -5.61 -0.41 -8.21
CA SER A 102 -4.64 -0.76 -7.16
C SER A 102 -3.62 0.35 -6.92
N LEU A 103 -3.21 1.09 -7.96
CA LEU A 103 -2.35 2.26 -7.79
C LEU A 103 -3.05 3.38 -7.03
N ALA A 104 -4.32 3.67 -7.36
CA ALA A 104 -5.12 4.65 -6.64
C ALA A 104 -5.32 4.24 -5.17
N GLY A 105 -5.58 2.95 -4.91
CA GLY A 105 -5.65 2.39 -3.56
C GLY A 105 -4.34 2.55 -2.79
N ALA A 106 -3.21 2.21 -3.40
CA ALA A 106 -1.89 2.39 -2.82
C ALA A 106 -1.60 3.86 -2.49
N LEU A 107 -1.85 4.78 -3.44
CA LEU A 107 -1.65 6.21 -3.23
C LEU A 107 -2.48 6.73 -2.05
N LEU A 108 -3.75 6.34 -1.96
CA LEU A 108 -4.62 6.74 -0.86
C LEU A 108 -4.14 6.16 0.48
N SER A 109 -3.81 4.86 0.53
CA SER A 109 -3.28 4.21 1.73
C SER A 109 -1.98 4.86 2.21
N PHE A 110 -1.01 5.11 1.32
CA PHE A 110 0.27 5.72 1.70
C PHE A 110 0.14 7.21 2.02
N PHE A 111 -0.79 7.93 1.39
CA PHE A 111 -1.12 9.31 1.78
C PHE A 111 -1.64 9.36 3.23
N VAL A 112 -2.60 8.50 3.55
CA VAL A 112 -3.16 8.37 4.90
C VAL A 112 -2.08 7.95 5.92
N ALA A 113 -1.24 6.97 5.58
CA ALA A 113 -0.13 6.55 6.43
C ALA A 113 0.88 7.67 6.69
N SER A 114 1.17 8.49 5.67
CA SER A 114 2.07 9.65 5.81
C SER A 114 1.47 10.70 6.75
N MET A 115 0.17 10.98 6.64
CA MET A 115 -0.55 11.88 7.55
C MET A 115 -0.47 11.39 9.00
N ALA A 116 -0.70 10.10 9.25
CA ALA A 116 -0.59 9.51 10.60
C ALA A 116 0.81 9.70 11.20
N LEU A 117 1.85 9.28 10.45
CA LEU A 117 3.24 9.38 10.90
C LEU A 117 3.68 10.83 11.11
N SER A 118 3.23 11.77 10.27
CA SER A 118 3.56 13.19 10.41
C SER A 118 2.94 13.83 11.64
N HIS A 119 1.75 13.38 12.06
CA HIS A 119 1.10 13.93 13.25
C HIS A 119 1.72 13.39 14.54
N ASP A 120 2.17 12.14 14.53
CA ASP A 120 2.84 11.54 15.69
C ASP A 120 4.27 12.06 15.90
N GLY A 121 4.90 12.65 14.87
CA GLY A 121 6.24 13.25 14.97
C GLY A 121 6.30 14.73 15.42
N THR A 122 5.14 15.39 15.62
CA THR A 122 5.01 16.80 16.05
C THR A 122 4.43 16.92 17.45
#